data_AF-A0A543JCF9-F1
#
_entry.id   AF-A0A543JCF9-F1
#
_cell.length_a   1.000
_cell.length_b   1.000
_cell.length_c   1.000
_cell.angle_alpha   90.00
_cell.angle_beta   90.00
_cell.angle_gamma   90.00
#
_symmetry.space_group_name_H-M   'P 1'
#
loop_
_entity.id
_entity.type
_entity.pdbx_description
1 polymer ?
#
loop_
_entity_poly.entity_id
_entity_poly.type
_entity_poly.pdbx_seq_one_letter_code
_entity_poly.pdbx_strand_id
1 'polypeptide(L)'
;MTDQDAKVTAELLTAAREALEMFHDVHVDDDGALSFQHGEVPCAVQAMRLAEGLTVLSLTCVVAWDLPDDRNLAVSAAERAGQGLFGTLGVVHTERGMDVTLRYAFPAEGLKPEPLSTLLMLVVSTASQLRNELLAGTGSA
;
A
#
# COMPACT_ATOMS: atom_id res chain seq x y z
N MET A 1 6.83 25.27 1.91
CA MET A 1 6.07 24.58 0.86
C MET A 1 5.64 25.63 -0.13
N THR A 2 6.07 25.57 -1.39
CA THR A 2 5.61 26.54 -2.39
C THR A 2 4.20 26.15 -2.84
N ASP A 3 3.41 27.12 -3.31
CA ASP A 3 2.04 26.89 -3.78
C ASP A 3 1.99 25.88 -4.95
N GLN A 4 3.04 25.87 -5.77
CA GLN A 4 3.21 24.93 -6.87
C GLN A 4 3.42 23.48 -6.40
N ASP A 5 4.08 23.29 -5.27
CA ASP A 5 4.36 21.96 -4.72
C ASP A 5 3.09 21.30 -4.19
N ALA A 6 2.23 22.09 -3.53
CA ALA A 6 0.94 21.65 -3.05
C ALA A 6 0.03 21.25 -4.23
N LYS A 7 0.06 22.03 -5.31
CA LYS A 7 -0.69 21.75 -6.53
C LYS A 7 -0.28 20.42 -7.17
N VAL A 8 1.02 20.17 -7.35
CA VAL A 8 1.52 18.91 -7.94
C VAL A 8 1.11 17.70 -7.08
N THR A 9 1.20 17.83 -5.76
CA THR A 9 0.81 16.76 -4.83
C THR A 9 -0.69 16.45 -4.94
N ALA A 10 -1.52 17.48 -5.01
CA ALA A 10 -2.98 17.33 -5.16
C ALA A 10 -3.38 16.76 -6.52
N GLU A 11 -2.74 17.20 -7.61
CA GLU A 11 -2.96 16.67 -8.96
C GLU A 11 -2.60 15.18 -9.03
N LEU A 12 -1.46 14.80 -8.44
CA LEU A 12 -1.03 13.41 -8.39
C LEU A 12 -1.99 12.52 -7.59
N LEU A 13 -2.48 13.02 -6.45
CA LEU A 13 -3.45 12.29 -5.63
C LEU A 13 -4.80 12.17 -6.35
N THR A 14 -5.21 13.20 -7.08
CA THR A 14 -6.41 13.16 -7.93
C THR A 14 -6.29 12.11 -9.02
N ALA A 15 -5.15 12.05 -9.71
CA ALA A 15 -4.88 11.03 -10.73
C ALA A 15 -4.87 9.61 -10.14
N ALA A 16 -4.32 9.44 -8.93
CA ALA A 16 -4.36 8.17 -8.22
C ALA A 16 -5.80 7.76 -7.86
N ARG A 17 -6.62 8.70 -7.38
CA ARG A 17 -8.04 8.47 -7.09
C ARG A 17 -8.79 8.00 -8.34
N GLU A 18 -8.69 8.75 -9.44
CA GLU A 18 -9.35 8.39 -10.71
C GLU A 18 -8.91 7.01 -11.21
N ALA A 19 -7.62 6.68 -11.07
CA ALA A 19 -7.08 5.38 -11.45
C ALA A 19 -7.61 4.22 -10.59
N LEU A 20 -7.86 4.46 -9.30
CA LEU A 20 -8.37 3.47 -8.35
C LEU A 20 -9.89 3.30 -8.44
N GLU A 21 -10.62 4.38 -8.68
CA GLU A 21 -12.09 4.38 -8.84
C GLU A 21 -12.57 3.54 -10.02
N MET A 22 -11.67 3.19 -10.95
CA MET A 22 -11.97 2.22 -12.01
C MET A 22 -12.22 0.80 -11.49
N PHE A 23 -11.74 0.46 -10.29
CA PHE A 23 -11.77 -0.90 -9.72
C PHE A 23 -12.29 -0.97 -8.29
N HIS A 24 -12.25 0.13 -7.54
CA HIS A 24 -12.52 0.19 -6.12
C HIS A 24 -13.45 1.34 -5.76
N ASP A 25 -14.19 1.18 -4.67
CA ASP A 25 -14.80 2.33 -3.99
C ASP A 25 -13.70 3.03 -3.18
N VAL A 26 -13.46 4.30 -3.45
CA VAL A 26 -12.35 5.08 -2.88
C VAL A 26 -12.92 6.20 -2.03
N HIS A 27 -12.51 6.23 -0.77
CA HIS A 27 -12.83 7.28 0.17
C HIS A 27 -11.64 8.25 0.29
N VAL A 28 -11.95 9.53 0.50
CA VAL A 28 -10.95 10.55 0.82
C VAL A 28 -11.08 10.84 2.31
N ASP A 29 -10.01 10.59 3.06
CA ASP A 29 -9.96 10.79 4.50
C ASP A 29 -9.74 12.29 4.84
N ASP A 30 -9.91 12.66 6.11
CA ASP A 30 -9.81 14.06 6.59
C ASP A 30 -8.43 14.69 6.36
N ASP A 31 -7.38 13.86 6.27
CA ASP A 31 -6.00 14.28 5.98
C ASP A 31 -5.68 14.30 4.48
N GLY A 32 -6.67 13.98 3.64
CA GLY A 32 -6.57 13.91 2.19
C GLY A 32 -6.07 12.56 1.66
N ALA A 33 -5.70 11.60 2.51
CA ALA A 33 -5.33 10.26 2.06
C ALA A 33 -6.51 9.57 1.36
N LEU A 34 -6.20 8.70 0.41
CA LEU A 34 -7.20 7.87 -0.26
C LEU A 34 -7.26 6.52 0.43
N SER A 35 -8.41 6.11 0.94
CA SER A 35 -8.62 4.80 1.55
C SER A 35 -9.57 3.96 0.69
N PHE A 36 -9.24 2.68 0.52
CA PHE A 36 -10.06 1.74 -0.26
C PHE A 36 -9.80 0.30 0.19
N GLN A 37 -10.64 -0.62 -0.29
CA GLN A 37 -10.48 -2.04 0.00
C GLN A 37 -10.30 -2.85 -1.29
N HIS A 38 -9.24 -3.65 -1.34
CA HIS A 38 -9.01 -4.62 -2.41
C HIS A 38 -9.20 -6.05 -1.86
N GLY A 39 -10.35 -6.66 -2.16
CA GLY A 39 -10.77 -7.90 -1.51
C GLY A 39 -10.99 -7.67 -0.02
N GLU A 40 -10.22 -8.34 0.85
CA GLU A 40 -10.26 -8.13 2.30
C GLU A 40 -9.06 -7.33 2.82
N VAL A 41 -8.27 -6.70 1.94
CA VAL A 41 -7.08 -5.92 2.28
C VAL A 41 -7.41 -4.43 2.24
N PRO A 42 -7.43 -3.74 3.40
CA PRO A 42 -7.52 -2.28 3.44
C PRO A 42 -6.22 -1.66 2.91
N CYS A 43 -6.34 -0.68 2.03
CA CYS A 43 -5.23 0.03 1.43
C CYS A 43 -5.44 1.55 1.53
N ALA A 44 -4.34 2.27 1.72
CA ALA A 44 -4.30 3.71 1.80
C ALA A 44 -3.22 4.27 0.86
N VAL A 45 -3.52 5.34 0.14
CA VAL A 45 -2.60 6.05 -0.75
C VAL A 45 -2.45 7.49 -0.30
N GLN A 46 -1.20 7.93 -0.22
CA GLN A 46 -0.87 9.31 0.09
C GLN A 46 0.15 9.83 -0.93
N ALA A 47 -0.02 11.08 -1.36
CA ALA A 47 0.99 11.80 -2.12
C ALA A 47 1.84 12.64 -1.17
N MET A 48 3.16 12.56 -1.32
CA MET A 48 4.08 13.38 -0.54
C MET A 48 5.25 13.84 -1.38
N ARG A 49 5.78 15.01 -1.05
CA ARG A 49 7.03 15.50 -1.64
C ARG A 49 8.22 14.91 -0.87
N LEU A 50 9.14 14.31 -1.62
CA LEU A 50 10.42 13.85 -1.05
C LEU A 50 11.53 14.90 -1.25
N ALA A 51 11.55 15.54 -2.41
CA ALA A 51 12.48 16.63 -2.75
C ALA A 51 11.86 17.54 -3.82
N GLU A 52 12.52 18.64 -4.17
CA GLU A 52 12.08 19.49 -5.28
C GLU A 52 12.07 18.71 -6.60
N GLY A 53 10.94 18.76 -7.32
CA GLY A 53 10.72 17.96 -8.53
C GLY A 53 10.62 16.45 -8.30
N LEU A 54 10.41 16.01 -7.06
CA LEU A 54 10.25 14.60 -6.71
C LEU A 54 9.04 14.40 -5.80
N THR A 55 7.89 14.18 -6.44
CA THR A 55 6.65 13.81 -5.78
C THR A 55 6.44 12.29 -5.87
N VAL A 56 6.19 11.66 -4.72
CA VAL A 56 6.01 10.21 -4.60
C VAL A 56 4.61 9.88 -4.13
N LEU A 57 4.07 8.78 -4.62
CA LEU A 57 2.91 8.12 -4.04
C LEU A 57 3.40 7.04 -3.08
N SER A 58 2.84 7.02 -1.87
CA SER A 58 3.03 5.97 -0.87
C SER A 58 1.73 5.20 -0.75
N LEU A 59 1.72 3.95 -1.21
CA LEU A 59 0.64 2.99 -1.02
C LEU A 59 0.98 2.08 0.16
N THR A 60 0.08 2.00 1.13
CA THR A 60 0.20 1.12 2.29
C THR A 60 -1.02 0.22 2.33
N CYS A 61 -0.84 -1.09 2.33
CA CYS A 61 -1.89 -2.07 2.48
C CYS A 61 -1.69 -2.87 3.76
N VAL A 62 -2.75 -3.10 4.52
CA VAL A 62 -2.66 -3.94 5.71
C VAL A 62 -3.01 -5.37 5.34
N VAL A 63 -1.96 -6.19 5.24
CA VAL A 63 -2.03 -7.56 4.75
C VAL A 63 -2.66 -8.47 5.79
N ALA A 64 -2.32 -8.31 7.06
CA ALA A 64 -2.90 -9.08 8.15
C ALA A 64 -2.82 -8.29 9.47
N TRP A 65 -3.80 -8.53 10.34
CA TRP A 65 -3.91 -7.95 11.67
C TRP A 65 -3.92 -9.05 12.72
N ASP A 66 -3.43 -8.73 13.92
CA ASP A 66 -3.53 -9.59 15.11
C ASP A 66 -3.07 -11.04 14.83
N LEU A 67 -2.04 -11.22 13.99
CA LEU A 67 -1.47 -12.55 13.76
C LEU A 67 -0.79 -13.04 15.05
N PRO A 68 -0.79 -14.36 15.30
CA PRO A 68 0.01 -14.92 16.38
C PRO A 68 1.46 -14.46 16.27
N ASP A 69 2.08 -14.11 17.40
CA ASP A 69 3.50 -13.74 17.47
C ASP A 69 4.39 -14.99 17.31
N ASP A 70 4.33 -15.58 16.12
CA ASP A 70 5.07 -16.76 15.71
C ASP A 70 6.28 -16.34 14.85
N ARG A 71 7.47 -16.70 15.33
CA ARG A 71 8.73 -16.43 14.65
C ARG A 71 8.79 -17.00 13.23
N ASN A 72 8.16 -18.14 12.96
CA ASN A 72 8.13 -18.74 11.64
C ASN A 72 7.24 -17.93 10.68
N LEU A 73 6.12 -17.40 11.16
CA LEU A 73 5.28 -16.47 10.37
C LEU A 73 6.04 -15.18 10.07
N ALA A 74 6.73 -14.61 11.06
CA ALA A 74 7.55 -13.42 10.89
C ALA A 74 8.71 -13.63 9.90
N VAL A 75 9.43 -14.75 9.99
CA VAL A 75 10.50 -15.11 9.05
C VAL A 75 9.94 -15.32 7.64
N SER A 76 8.84 -16.05 7.50
CA SER A 76 8.22 -16.30 6.20
C SER A 76 7.67 -15.01 5.56
N ALA A 77 7.14 -14.08 6.36
CA ALA A 77 6.79 -12.74 5.88
C ALA A 77 8.03 -11.97 5.40
N ALA A 78 9.12 -11.98 6.19
CA ALA A 78 10.37 -11.30 5.83
C ALA A 78 11.05 -11.88 4.57
N GLU A 79 11.06 -13.20 4.40
CA GLU A 79 11.60 -13.86 3.19
C GLU A 79 10.82 -13.44 1.94
N ARG A 80 9.49 -13.41 2.01
CA ARG A 80 8.63 -12.95 0.91
C ARG A 80 8.78 -11.45 0.63
N ALA A 81 9.01 -10.65 1.67
CA ALA A 81 9.34 -9.23 1.52
C ALA A 81 10.58 -9.01 0.64
N GLY A 82 11.57 -9.91 0.75
CA GLY A 82 12.79 -9.87 -0.06
C GLY A 82 12.63 -10.35 -1.50
N GLN A 83 11.51 -11.01 -1.84
CA GLN A 83 11.23 -11.53 -3.19
C GLN A 83 10.25 -10.63 -3.97
N GLY A 84 9.50 -9.77 -3.29
CA GLY A 84 8.53 -8.87 -3.92
C GLY A 84 9.22 -7.71 -4.66
N LEU A 85 8.89 -7.54 -5.95
CA LEU A 85 9.33 -6.37 -6.74
C LEU A 85 8.52 -5.10 -6.41
N PHE A 86 7.31 -5.27 -5.86
CA PHE A 86 6.31 -4.21 -5.70
C PHE A 86 5.85 -4.12 -4.24
N GLY A 87 6.70 -3.53 -3.41
CA GLY A 87 6.42 -3.24 -2.01
C GLY A 87 7.39 -3.91 -1.06
N THR A 88 7.52 -3.32 0.12
CA THR A 88 8.29 -3.86 1.24
C THR A 88 7.30 -4.25 2.33
N LEU A 89 7.42 -5.48 2.85
CA LEU A 89 6.64 -5.87 4.01
C LEU A 89 7.25 -5.30 5.29
N GLY A 90 6.41 -4.66 6.09
CA GLY A 90 6.71 -4.24 7.45
C GLY A 90 5.94 -5.11 8.43
N VAL A 91 6.64 -5.52 9.49
CA VAL A 91 6.06 -6.26 10.61
C VAL A 91 6.06 -5.35 11.83
N VAL A 92 4.90 -5.21 12.48
CA VAL A 92 4.74 -4.43 13.70
C VAL A 92 4.18 -5.32 14.80
N HIS A 93 4.91 -5.45 15.91
CA HIS A 93 4.43 -6.18 17.08
C HIS A 93 3.53 -5.27 17.93
N THR A 94 2.36 -5.78 18.30
CA THR A 94 1.36 -5.11 19.13
C THR A 94 1.07 -5.95 20.37
N GLU A 95 0.32 -5.42 21.33
CA GLU A 95 -0.12 -6.20 22.50
C GLU A 95 -1.01 -7.39 22.14
N ARG A 96 -1.61 -7.38 20.94
CA ARG A 96 -2.54 -8.41 20.46
C ARG A 96 -1.88 -9.43 19.52
N GLY A 97 -0.61 -9.24 19.18
CA GLY A 97 0.13 -10.11 18.27
C GLY A 97 0.98 -9.30 17.32
N MET A 98 0.83 -9.55 16.02
CA MET A 98 1.65 -8.96 14.98
C MET A 98 0.81 -8.50 13.78
N ASP A 99 1.03 -7.26 13.36
CA ASP A 99 0.43 -6.69 12.16
C ASP A 99 1.44 -6.72 11.02
N VAL A 100 0.95 -7.06 9.83
CA VAL A 100 1.75 -7.11 8.60
C VAL A 100 1.22 -6.09 7.62
N THR A 101 2.10 -5.19 7.21
CA THR A 101 1.80 -4.14 6.23
C THR A 101 2.67 -4.32 5.00
N LEU A 102 2.13 -4.01 3.82
CA LEU A 102 2.89 -3.88 2.58
C LEU A 102 2.93 -2.40 2.22
N ARG A 103 4.13 -1.82 2.12
CA ARG A 103 4.31 -0.42 1.72
C ARG A 103 5.10 -0.34 0.42
N TYR A 104 4.58 0.41 -0.55
CA TYR A 104 5.30 0.72 -1.77
C TYR A 104 5.27 2.23 -2.01
N ALA A 105 6.46 2.83 -2.15
CA ALA A 105 6.60 4.23 -2.49
C ALA A 105 7.33 4.37 -3.83
N PHE A 106 6.76 5.12 -4.76
CA PHE A 106 7.34 5.32 -6.08
C PHE A 106 7.15 6.75 -6.58
N PRO A 107 8.09 7.28 -7.37
CA PRO A 107 7.89 8.53 -8.10
C PRO A 107 6.78 8.33 -9.12
N ALA A 108 5.74 9.16 -9.04
CA ALA A 108 4.59 9.04 -9.93
C ALA A 108 4.29 10.35 -10.69
N GLU A 109 5.10 11.37 -10.46
CA GLU A 109 5.04 12.63 -11.20
C GLU A 109 5.22 12.39 -12.71
N GLY A 110 4.28 12.91 -13.51
CA GLY A 110 4.30 12.76 -14.97
C GLY A 110 3.81 11.40 -15.50
N LEU A 111 3.41 10.46 -14.64
CA LEU A 111 2.75 9.23 -15.09
C LEU A 111 1.33 9.54 -15.58
N LYS A 112 0.96 8.89 -16.69
CA LYS A 112 -0.43 8.90 -17.18
C LYS A 112 -1.33 8.01 -16.30
N PRO A 113 -2.66 8.20 -16.33
CA PRO A 113 -3.59 7.38 -15.57
C PRO A 113 -3.46 5.88 -15.81
N GLU A 114 -3.23 5.42 -17.05
CA GLU A 114 -3.19 3.99 -17.37
C GLU A 114 -1.94 3.27 -16.78
N PRO A 115 -0.70 3.79 -16.95
CA PRO A 115 0.46 3.27 -16.23
C PRO A 115 0.33 3.36 -14.71
N LEU A 116 -0.23 4.45 -14.20
CA LEU A 116 -0.42 4.63 -12.75
C LEU A 116 -1.36 3.57 -12.18
N SER A 117 -2.50 3.37 -12.84
CA SER A 117 -3.46 2.32 -12.49
C SER A 117 -2.82 0.94 -12.48
N THR A 118 -2.01 0.62 -13.51
CA THR A 118 -1.30 -0.66 -13.59
C THR A 118 -0.38 -0.88 -12.39
N LEU A 119 0.42 0.12 -12.02
CA LEU A 119 1.33 0.03 -10.87
C LEU A 119 0.58 -0.14 -9.54
N LEU A 120 -0.47 0.65 -9.33
CA LEU A 120 -1.31 0.54 -8.12
C LEU A 120 -1.94 -0.86 -8.04
N MET A 121 -2.47 -1.36 -9.15
CA MET A 121 -3.09 -2.69 -9.22
C MET A 121 -2.11 -3.83 -8.96
N LEU A 122 -0.85 -3.72 -9.42
CA LEU A 122 0.19 -4.72 -9.15
C LEU A 122 0.51 -4.83 -7.65
N VAL A 123 0.59 -3.70 -6.95
CA VAL A 123 0.90 -3.68 -5.51
C VAL A 123 -0.27 -4.23 -4.68
N VAL A 124 -1.51 -3.80 -4.95
CA VAL A 124 -2.67 -4.29 -4.19
C VAL A 124 -2.96 -5.76 -4.45
N SER A 125 -2.71 -6.23 -5.68
CA SER A 125 -2.82 -7.65 -6.01
C SER A 125 -1.78 -8.48 -5.25
N THR A 126 -0.55 -7.96 -5.13
CA THR A 126 0.51 -8.57 -4.32
C THR A 126 0.10 -8.63 -2.85
N ALA A 127 -0.47 -7.56 -2.29
CA ALA A 127 -0.93 -7.53 -0.91
C ALA A 127 -2.02 -8.58 -0.64
N SER A 128 -2.99 -8.74 -1.55
CA SER A 128 -4.06 -9.74 -1.45
C SER A 128 -3.53 -11.17 -1.51
N GLN A 129 -2.59 -11.45 -2.42
CA GLN A 129 -1.94 -12.77 -2.50
C GLN A 129 -1.20 -13.11 -1.20
N LEU A 130 -0.41 -12.17 -0.69
CA LEU A 130 0.33 -12.34 0.56
C LEU A 130 -0.59 -12.58 1.75
N ARG A 131 -1.74 -11.90 1.82
CA ARG A 131 -2.75 -12.13 2.86
C ARG A 131 -3.26 -13.56 2.82
N ASN A 132 -3.67 -14.04 1.64
CA ASN A 132 -4.20 -15.39 1.50
C ASN A 132 -3.18 -16.46 1.90
N GLU A 133 -1.91 -16.28 1.53
CA GLU A 133 -0.84 -17.19 1.92
C GLU A 133 -0.56 -17.17 3.42
N LEU A 134 -0.51 -15.99 4.04
CA LEU A 134 -0.28 -15.84 5.49
C LEU A 134 -1.41 -16.49 6.28
N LEU A 135 -2.67 -16.26 5.89
CA LEU A 135 -3.83 -16.85 6.56
C LEU A 135 -3.93 -18.36 6.34
N ALA A 136 -3.58 -18.87 5.16
CA ALA A 136 -3.49 -20.31 4.92
C ALA A 136 -2.47 -20.99 5.86
N GLY A 137 -1.36 -20.32 6.19
CA GLY A 137 -0.37 -20.78 7.16
C GLY A 137 -0.89 -20.83 8.59
N THR A 138 -1.81 -19.95 8.97
CA THR A 138 -2.41 -19.93 10.33
C THR A 138 -3.44 -21.04 10.59
N GLY A 139 -4.05 -21.60 9.53
CA GLY A 139 -5.11 -22.60 9.64
C GLY A 139 -4.66 -24.07 9.77
N SER A 140 -3.35 -24.33 9.84
CA SER A 140 -2.78 -25.69 9.92
C SER A 140 -2.21 -26.08 11.29
N ALA A 141 -2.67 -25.44 12.38
CA ALA A 141 -2.27 -25.77 13.76
C ALA A 141 -3.42 -26.42 14.54
#